data_AF-A0A957UPC3-F1
#
_entry.id   AF-A0A957UPC3-F1
#
_cell.length_a   1.000
_cell.length_b   1.000
_cell.length_c   1.000
_cell.angle_alpha   90.00
_cell.angle_beta   90.00
_cell.angle_gamma   90.00
#
_symmetry.space_group_name_H-M   'P 1'
#
loop_
_entity.id
_entity.type
_entity.pdbx_description
1 polymer ?
#
loop_
_entity_poly.entity_id
_entity_poly.type
_entity_poly.pdbx_seq_one_letter_code
_entity_poly.pdbx_strand_id
1 'polypeptide(L)'
;MTESEYTSQIESTNEYRPTARYWLYATAGALIALLYGWELMGVLRGPLPLSVLLERLLFLCVGLGLLGWGLYTVRGRVVLAKDRLIWHKPVGAPDVVQFRQLIGATEAGRFGTS
;
A
#
# COMPACT_ATOMS: atom_id res chain seq x y z
N MET A 1 -33.80 25.13 -22.52
CA MET A 1 -32.87 24.92 -21.39
C MET A 1 -32.80 23.42 -21.18
N THR A 2 -31.69 22.83 -21.63
CA THR A 2 -31.54 21.44 -22.04
C THR A 2 -31.08 20.55 -20.89
N GLU A 3 -31.68 19.37 -20.74
CA GLU A 3 -31.32 18.27 -19.82
C GLU A 3 -29.85 17.82 -19.90
N SER A 4 -29.10 18.29 -20.89
CA SER A 4 -27.68 17.96 -21.13
C SER A 4 -26.70 18.55 -20.11
N GLU A 5 -27.08 19.56 -19.31
CA GLU A 5 -26.18 20.12 -18.29
C GLU A 5 -26.21 19.36 -16.96
N TYR A 6 -27.27 18.58 -16.70
CA TYR A 6 -27.42 17.84 -15.44
C TYR A 6 -26.55 16.57 -15.37
N THR A 7 -26.18 16.00 -16.51
CA THR A 7 -25.30 14.82 -16.59
C THR A 7 -23.82 15.13 -16.39
N SER A 8 -23.41 16.39 -16.35
CA SER A 8 -22.01 16.78 -16.10
C SER A 8 -21.64 16.84 -14.62
N GLN A 9 -22.62 16.71 -13.70
CA GLN A 9 -22.40 16.90 -12.25
C GLN A 9 -22.42 15.62 -11.39
N ILE A 10 -22.53 14.42 -11.99
CA ILE A 10 -22.49 13.14 -11.24
C ILE A 10 -21.34 12.25 -11.74
N GLU A 11 -20.17 12.85 -11.92
CA GLU A 11 -18.92 12.11 -12.06
C GLU A 11 -17.98 12.54 -10.93
N SER A 12 -18.48 12.50 -9.69
CA SER A 12 -17.62 12.62 -8.51
C SER A 12 -16.83 11.32 -8.35
N THR A 13 -15.85 11.11 -9.22
CA THR A 13 -14.81 10.09 -9.04
C THR A 13 -13.96 10.54 -7.86
N ASN A 14 -14.38 10.19 -6.65
CA ASN A 14 -13.58 10.44 -5.46
C ASN A 14 -12.38 9.49 -5.50
N GLU A 15 -11.24 10.04 -5.91
CA GLU A 15 -9.95 9.37 -5.85
C GLU A 15 -9.40 9.46 -4.43
N TYR A 16 -9.36 8.32 -3.75
CA TYR A 16 -8.72 8.23 -2.45
C TYR A 16 -7.26 7.83 -2.66
N ARG A 17 -6.37 8.80 -2.41
CA ARG A 17 -4.94 8.55 -2.33
C ARG A 17 -4.58 7.97 -0.96
N PRO A 18 -3.60 7.07 -0.90
CA PRO A 18 -3.13 6.50 0.35
C PRO A 18 -2.62 7.60 1.29
N THR A 19 -2.95 7.46 2.56
CA THR A 19 -2.65 8.43 3.62
C THR A 19 -1.15 8.70 3.74
N ALA A 20 -0.76 9.92 4.14
CA ALA A 20 0.64 10.32 4.34
C ALA A 20 1.45 9.40 5.28
N ARG A 21 0.77 8.59 6.09
CA ARG A 21 1.40 7.58 6.99
C ARG A 21 2.26 6.56 6.22
N TYR A 22 1.90 6.19 5.00
CA TYR A 22 2.69 5.24 4.20
C TYR A 22 4.03 5.83 3.74
N TRP A 23 4.12 7.15 3.59
CA TRP A 23 5.39 7.85 3.36
C TRP A 23 6.31 7.80 4.59
N LEU A 24 5.75 7.86 5.80
CA LEU A 24 6.53 7.70 7.04
C LEU A 24 7.15 6.29 7.12
N TYR A 25 6.39 5.25 6.78
CA TYR A 25 6.92 3.89 6.75
C TYR A 25 7.99 3.70 5.67
N ALA A 26 7.77 4.26 4.47
CA ALA A 26 8.76 4.21 3.39
C ALA A 26 10.06 4.92 3.79
N THR A 27 9.98 6.12 4.37
CA THR A 27 11.15 6.89 4.81
C THR A 27 11.87 6.21 5.97
N ALA A 28 11.15 5.67 6.96
CA ALA A 28 11.74 4.87 8.02
C ALA A 28 12.47 3.62 7.48
N GLY A 29 11.85 2.90 6.55
CA GLY A 29 12.48 1.78 5.85
C GLY A 29 13.73 2.19 5.08
N ALA A 30 13.70 3.33 4.40
CA ALA A 30 14.86 3.88 3.68
C ALA A 30 16.02 4.18 4.63
N LEU A 31 15.73 4.82 5.77
CA LEU A 31 16.74 5.17 6.77
C LEU A 31 17.39 3.92 7.37
N ILE A 32 16.59 2.91 7.72
CA ILE A 32 17.09 1.63 8.21
C ILE A 32 17.96 0.95 7.14
N ALA A 33 17.48 0.86 5.90
CA ALA A 33 18.23 0.25 4.82
C ALA A 33 19.56 0.98 4.54
N LEU A 34 19.56 2.31 4.60
CA LEU A 34 20.76 3.11 4.37
C LEU A 34 21.76 2.97 5.53
N LEU A 35 21.28 2.98 6.78
CA LEU A 35 22.13 2.84 7.97
C LEU A 35 22.80 1.47 8.00
N TYR A 36 22.03 0.39 7.85
CA TYR A 36 22.57 -0.96 7.87
C TYR A 36 23.34 -1.31 6.60
N GLY A 37 22.96 -0.76 5.45
CA GLY A 37 23.72 -0.89 4.20
C GLY A 37 25.08 -0.21 4.29
N TRP A 38 25.14 0.97 4.92
CA TRP A 38 26.40 1.67 5.20
C TRP A 38 27.27 0.90 6.20
N GLU A 39 26.67 0.36 7.27
CA GLU A 39 27.38 -0.51 8.21
C GLU A 39 27.92 -1.79 7.56
N LEU A 40 27.20 -2.35 6.59
CA LEU A 40 27.67 -3.50 5.79
C LEU A 40 28.83 -3.11 4.86
N MET A 41 28.82 -1.92 4.26
CA MET A 41 29.98 -1.43 3.51
C MET A 41 31.22 -1.28 4.41
N GLY A 42 31.03 -1.01 5.71
CA GLY A 42 32.09 -1.04 6.70
C GLY A 42 32.79 -2.40 6.85
N VAL A 43 32.13 -3.52 6.49
CA VAL A 43 32.73 -4.87 6.48
C VAL A 43 33.92 -4.95 5.52
N LEU A 44 33.92 -4.16 4.44
CA LEU A 44 35.07 -4.09 3.52
C LEU A 44 36.33 -3.54 4.19
N ARG A 45 36.21 -2.88 5.36
CA ARG A 45 37.34 -2.34 6.14
C ARG A 45 37.87 -3.29 7.22
N GLY A 46 37.24 -4.45 7.44
CA GLY A 46 37.73 -5.46 8.38
C GLY A 46 36.73 -6.58 8.64
N PRO A 47 37.22 -7.80 8.99
CA PRO A 47 36.35 -8.93 9.25
C PRO A 47 35.50 -8.69 10.51
N LEU A 48 34.18 -8.81 10.36
CA LEU A 48 33.21 -8.79 11.46
C LEU A 48 32.87 -10.22 11.90
N PRO A 49 32.51 -10.43 13.18
CA PRO A 49 31.97 -11.70 13.62
C PRO A 49 30.68 -12.03 12.86
N LEU A 50 30.50 -13.31 12.52
CA LEU A 50 29.39 -13.80 11.69
C LEU A 50 28.01 -13.42 12.26
N SER A 51 27.86 -13.40 13.59
CA SER A 51 26.62 -13.01 14.27
C SER A 51 26.20 -11.58 13.95
N VAL A 52 27.13 -10.64 14.01
CA VAL A 52 26.89 -9.21 13.71
C VAL A 52 26.61 -9.01 12.24
N LEU A 53 27.28 -9.76 11.36
CA LEU A 53 27.00 -9.73 9.93
C LEU A 53 25.55 -10.15 9.65
N LEU A 54 25.10 -11.27 10.22
CA LEU A 54 23.74 -11.79 10.03
C LEU A 54 22.68 -10.81 10.54
N GLU A 55 22.89 -10.24 11.73
CA GLU A 55 21.99 -9.25 12.32
C GLU A 55 21.82 -8.03 11.39
N ARG A 56 22.93 -7.45 10.92
CA ARG A 56 22.90 -6.30 10.01
C ARG A 56 22.21 -6.64 8.68
N LEU A 57 22.44 -7.84 8.15
CA LEU A 57 21.82 -8.29 6.91
C LEU A 57 20.31 -8.47 7.07
N LEU A 58 19.87 -9.00 8.23
CA LEU A 58 18.45 -9.13 8.56
C LEU A 58 17.77 -7.76 8.65
N PHE A 59 18.35 -6.80 9.38
CA PHE A 59 17.79 -5.45 9.46
C PHE A 59 17.79 -4.71 8.13
N LEU A 60 18.82 -4.91 7.30
CA LEU A 60 18.86 -4.40 5.93
C LEU A 60 17.69 -4.96 5.09
N CYS A 61 17.47 -6.28 5.14
CA CYS A 61 16.35 -6.93 4.46
C CYS A 61 14.99 -6.41 4.94
N VAL A 62 14.83 -6.21 6.26
CA VAL A 62 13.60 -5.64 6.84
C VAL A 62 13.39 -4.19 6.37
N GLY A 63 14.46 -3.37 6.38
CA GLY A 63 14.40 -1.98 5.90
C GLY A 63 14.02 -1.89 4.42
N LEU A 64 14.63 -2.73 3.57
CA LEU A 64 14.29 -2.82 2.14
C LEU A 64 12.85 -3.32 1.92
N GLY A 65 12.40 -4.29 2.72
CA GLY A 65 11.01 -4.77 2.70
C GLY A 65 10.02 -3.65 3.04
N LEU A 66 10.28 -2.89 4.10
CA LEU A 66 9.45 -1.74 4.50
C LEU A 66 9.47 -0.63 3.46
N LEU A 67 10.63 -0.32 2.89
CA LEU A 67 10.77 0.68 1.83
C LEU A 67 9.98 0.27 0.59
N GLY A 68 10.18 -0.97 0.12
CA GLY A 68 9.49 -1.51 -1.04
C GLY A 68 7.97 -1.56 -0.84
N TRP A 69 7.52 -2.05 0.31
CA TRP A 69 6.10 -2.10 0.68
C TRP A 69 5.49 -0.70 0.84
N GLY A 70 6.20 0.23 1.46
CA GLY A 70 5.77 1.62 1.60
C GLY A 70 5.62 2.31 0.23
N LEU A 71 6.62 2.16 -0.65
CA LEU A 71 6.54 2.70 -2.02
C LEU A 71 5.45 2.04 -2.85
N TYR A 72 5.23 0.73 -2.67
CA TYR A 72 4.12 0.02 -3.31
C TYR A 72 2.78 0.58 -2.83
N THR A 73 2.55 0.65 -1.52
CA THR A 73 1.29 1.14 -0.95
C THR A 73 0.98 2.58 -1.33
N VAL A 74 1.99 3.47 -1.36
CA VAL A 74 1.84 4.88 -1.78
C VAL A 74 1.41 5.02 -3.25
N ARG A 75 1.81 4.09 -4.12
CA ARG A 75 1.43 4.11 -5.54
C ARG A 75 0.04 3.54 -5.81
N GLY A 76 -0.55 2.84 -4.85
CA GLY A 76 -1.90 2.31 -4.98
C GLY A 76 -2.92 3.45 -4.99
N ARG A 77 -4.03 3.28 -5.70
CA ARG A 77 -5.14 4.25 -5.70
C ARG A 77 -6.46 3.52 -5.57
N VAL A 78 -7.37 4.05 -4.77
CA VAL A 78 -8.75 3.54 -4.71
C VAL A 78 -9.64 4.55 -5.40
N VAL A 79 -10.36 4.08 -6.42
CA VAL A 79 -11.32 4.87 -7.19
C VAL A 79 -12.70 4.41 -6.80
N LEU A 80 -13.48 5.31 -6.23
CA LEU A 80 -14.89 5.08 -5.95
C LEU A 80 -15.70 5.48 -7.19
N ALA A 81 -16.35 4.50 -7.82
CA ALA A 81 -17.33 4.74 -8.88
C ALA A 81 -18.74 4.47 -8.35
N LYS A 82 -19.77 4.86 -9.13
CA LYS A 82 -21.18 4.82 -8.72
C LYS A 82 -21.63 3.47 -8.11
N ASP A 83 -21.18 2.36 -8.69
CA ASP A 83 -21.65 1.01 -8.32
C ASP A 83 -20.53 0.02 -7.96
N ARG A 84 -19.27 0.50 -7.95
CA ARG A 84 -18.08 -0.34 -7.79
C ARG A 84 -16.93 0.43 -7.11
N LEU A 85 -16.17 -0.29 -6.31
CA LEU A 85 -14.89 0.16 -5.76
C LEU A 85 -13.76 -0.49 -6.57
N ILE A 86 -12.90 0.33 -7.17
CA ILE A 86 -11.77 -0.15 -7.97
C ILE A 86 -10.49 0.17 -7.22
N TRP A 87 -9.79 -0.87 -6.80
CA TRP A 87 -8.45 -0.72 -6.27
C TRP A 87 -7.43 -0.90 -7.39
N HIS A 88 -6.83 0.21 -7.81
CA HIS A 88 -5.69 0.22 -8.70
C HIS A 88 -4.43 -0.09 -7.90
N LYS A 89 -3.99 -1.34 -8.01
CA LYS A 89 -2.68 -1.75 -7.51
C LYS A 89 -1.56 -1.10 -8.36
N PRO A 90 -0.41 -0.77 -7.76
CA PRO A 90 0.74 -0.25 -8.50
C PRO A 90 1.30 -1.22 -9.53
N VAL A 91 1.22 -2.52 -9.21
CA VAL A 91 1.69 -3.63 -10.04
C VAL A 91 0.62 -4.71 -9.97
N GLY A 92 0.14 -5.16 -11.13
CA GLY A 92 -0.90 -6.17 -11.27
C GLY A 92 -2.21 -5.62 -11.83
N ALA A 93 -3.18 -6.53 -12.04
CA ALA A 93 -4.52 -6.15 -12.46
C ALA A 93 -5.27 -5.40 -11.34
N PRO A 94 -6.12 -4.42 -11.67
CA PRO A 94 -6.94 -3.74 -10.68
C PRO A 94 -7.98 -4.71 -10.10
N ASP A 95 -8.16 -4.67 -8.78
CA ASP A 95 -9.24 -5.41 -8.13
C ASP A 95 -10.52 -4.58 -8.21
N VAL A 96 -11.61 -5.19 -8.65
CA VAL A 96 -12.92 -4.54 -8.76
C VAL A 96 -13.88 -5.24 -7.82
N VAL A 97 -14.39 -4.50 -6.83
CA VAL A 97 -15.42 -4.97 -5.90
C VAL A 97 -16.73 -4.26 -6.23
N GLN A 98 -17.78 -5.03 -6.55
CA GLN A 98 -19.10 -4.46 -6.82
C GLN A 98 -19.88 -4.31 -5.50
N PHE A 99 -20.55 -3.17 -5.27
CA PHE A 99 -21.29 -2.95 -4.02
C PHE A 99 -22.41 -3.98 -3.80
N ARG A 100 -22.97 -4.54 -4.87
CA ARG A 100 -23.98 -5.62 -4.79
C ARG A 100 -23.44 -6.87 -4.08
N GLN A 101 -22.14 -7.14 -4.17
CA GLN A 101 -21.50 -8.26 -3.45
C GLN A 101 -21.32 -7.95 -1.97
N LEU A 102 -21.12 -6.68 -1.60
CA LEU A 102 -21.03 -6.25 -0.21
C LEU A 102 -22.38 -6.33 0.50
N ILE A 103 -23.47 -5.96 -0.18
CA ILE A 103 -24.84 -6.09 0.36
C ILE A 103 -25.19 -7.55 0.62
N GLY A 104 -24.91 -8.45 -0.33
CA GLY A 104 -25.14 -9.90 -0.15
C GLY A 104 -24.31 -10.51 0.97
N ALA A 105 -23.07 -10.04 1.21
CA ALA A 105 -22.24 -10.50 2.32
C ALA A 105 -22.73 -9.97 3.68
N THR A 106 -23.22 -8.72 3.74
CA THR A 106 -23.83 -8.18 4.97
C THR A 106 -25.19 -8.79 5.29
N GLU A 107 -25.97 -9.18 4.28
CA GLU A 107 -27.23 -9.90 4.46
C GLU A 107 -26.97 -11.35 4.90
N ALA A 108 -25.98 -12.04 4.31
CA ALA A 108 -25.58 -13.38 4.73
C ALA A 108 -24.95 -13.43 6.14
N GLY A 109 -24.23 -12.39 6.54
CA GLY A 109 -23.64 -12.27 7.88
C GLY A 109 -24.63 -11.97 9.01
N ARG A 110 -25.89 -11.62 8.69
CA ARG A 110 -26.93 -11.25 9.67
C ARG A 110 -27.88 -12.39 10.04
N PHE A 111 -27.58 -13.63 9.62
CA PHE A 111 -28.32 -14.85 10.00
C PHE A 111 -27.56 -15.73 11.00
N GLY A 112 -26.75 -15.12 11.88
CA GLY A 112 -25.91 -15.81 12.87
C GLY A 112 -26.32 -15.59 14.33
N THR A 113 -27.59 -15.29 14.61
CA THR A 113 -28.14 -15.32 15.97
C THR A 113 -29.40 -16.17 15.97
N SER A 114 -29.22 -17.48 16.15
CA SER A 114 -30.21 -18.40 16.71
C SER A 114 -29.48 -19.38 17.62
#